data_AF-A0A1V5B6H0-F1
#
_entry.id   AF-A0A1V5B6H0-F1
#
_cell.length_a   1.000
_cell.length_b   1.000
_cell.length_c   1.000
_cell.angle_alpha   90.00
_cell.angle_beta   90.00
_cell.angle_gamma   90.00
#
_symmetry.space_group_name_H-M   'P 1'
#
loop_
_entity.id
_entity.type
_entity.pdbx_description
1 polymer ?
#
loop_
_entity_poly.entity_id
_entity_poly.type
_entity_poly.pdbx_seq_one_letter_code
_entity_poly.pdbx_strand_id
1 'polypeptide(L)' 'MTGYPLKELYEEIAFIAYHFKWSHDEIMAMEHRDRRRWCEEISRINRLLNDNKGSSSMRDLSTM' A
#
# COMPACT_ATOMS: atom_id res chain seq x y z
N MET A 1 -1.83 -8.56 -28.02
CA MET A 1 -1.54 -9.17 -26.70
C MET A 1 -0.49 -8.33 -26.01
N THR A 2 -0.90 -7.35 -25.21
CA THR A 2 0.01 -6.61 -24.34
C THR A 2 0.29 -7.49 -23.13
N GLY A 3 1.39 -8.24 -23.17
CA GLY A 3 1.85 -9.02 -22.03
C GLY A 3 1.98 -8.10 -20.83
N TYR A 4 1.48 -8.54 -19.67
CA TYR A 4 1.54 -7.77 -18.44
C TYR A 4 3.00 -7.37 -18.18
N PRO A 5 3.33 -6.08 -18.13
CA PRO A 5 4.72 -5.66 -18.00
C PRO A 5 5.27 -6.19 -16.68
N LEU A 6 6.25 -7.10 -16.75
CA LEU A 6 6.86 -7.76 -15.59
C LEU A 6 7.29 -6.77 -14.51
N LYS A 7 7.72 -5.58 -14.92
CA LYS A 7 8.10 -4.50 -14.01
C LYS A 7 6.96 -4.08 -13.07
N GLU A 8 5.75 -3.88 -13.61
CA GLU A 8 4.58 -3.49 -12.80
C GLU A 8 4.19 -4.61 -11.83
N LEU A 9 4.30 -5.87 -12.25
CA LEU A 9 4.04 -7.02 -11.39
C LEU A 9 4.99 -7.06 -10.19
N TYR A 10 6.30 -6.89 -10.42
CA TYR A 10 7.28 -6.87 -9.33
C TYR A 10 7.07 -5.68 -8.38
N GLU A 11 6.68 -4.52 -8.91
CA GLU A 11 6.34 -3.34 -8.10
C GLU A 11 5.09 -3.60 -7.22
N GLU A 12 4.02 -4.17 -7.79
CA GLU A 12 2.81 -4.56 -7.05
C GLU A 12 3.14 -5.55 -5.91
N ILE A 13 3.93 -6.58 -6.21
CA ILE A 13 4.31 -7.61 -5.23
C ILE A 13 5.16 -7.02 -4.11
N ALA A 14 6.17 -6.21 -4.45
CA ALA A 14 7.02 -5.57 -3.46
C ALA A 14 6.22 -4.64 -2.55
N PHE A 15 5.26 -3.91 -3.10
CA PHE A 15 4.38 -3.01 -2.35
C PHE A 15 3.51 -3.76 -1.34
N ILE A 16 2.85 -4.84 -1.78
CA ILE A 16 2.01 -5.67 -0.91
C ILE A 16 2.87 -6.36 0.18
N ALA A 17 4.00 -6.96 -0.20
CA ALA A 17 4.90 -7.64 0.72
C ALA A 17 5.48 -6.67 1.77
N TYR A 18 5.77 -5.42 1.40
CA TYR A 18 6.27 -4.42 2.33
C TYR A 18 5.26 -4.09 3.43
N HIS A 19 3.98 -3.95 3.06
CA HIS A 19 2.91 -3.52 3.98
C HIS A 19 2.27 -4.66 4.79
N PHE A 20 1.93 -5.78 4.15
CA PHE A 20 1.21 -6.88 4.82
C PHE A 20 2.11 -8.03 5.27
N LYS A 21 3.39 -8.04 4.87
CA LYS A 21 4.33 -9.13 5.16
C LYS A 21 3.88 -10.50 4.65
N TRP A 22 2.98 -10.54 3.67
CA TRP A 22 2.61 -11.78 2.98
C TRP A 22 3.81 -12.34 2.22
N SER A 23 3.84 -13.68 2.10
CA SER A 23 4.88 -14.35 1.34
C SER A 23 4.73 -14.08 -0.15
N HIS A 24 5.86 -14.13 -0.88
CA HIS A 24 5.86 -13.95 -2.34
C HIS A 24 4.88 -14.91 -3.03
N ASP A 25 4.85 -16.17 -2.56
CA ASP A 25 4.02 -17.23 -3.12
C ASP A 25 2.53 -16.95 -2.92
N GLU A 26 2.12 -16.43 -1.76
CA GLU A 26 0.73 -16.03 -1.51
C GLU A 26 0.28 -14.91 -2.45
N ILE A 27 1.14 -13.91 -2.70
CA ILE A 27 0.81 -12.78 -3.58
C ILE A 27 0.78 -13.22 -5.06
N MET A 28 1.66 -14.13 -5.44
CA MET A 28 1.68 -14.72 -6.78
C MET A 28 0.48 -15.63 -7.04
N ALA A 29 -0.04 -16.30 -6.02
CA ALA A 29 -1.25 -17.12 -6.11
C ALA A 29 -2.54 -16.31 -6.28
N MET A 30 -2.52 -14.99 -6.02
CA MET A 30 -3.69 -14.13 -6.19
C MET A 30 -3.99 -13.85 -7.68
N GLU A 31 -5.27 -13.67 -7.97
CA GLU A 31 -5.73 -13.12 -9.23
C GLU A 31 -5.15 -11.72 -9.45
N HIS A 32 -4.88 -11.38 -10.71
CA HIS A 32 -4.31 -10.09 -11.04
C HIS A 32 -5.18 -8.91 -10.57
N ARG A 33 -6.50 -9.07 -10.64
CA ARG A 33 -7.48 -8.09 -10.14
C ARG A 33 -7.38 -7.88 -8.63
N ASP A 34 -7.13 -8.94 -7.88
CA ASP A 34 -7.05 -8.87 -6.43
C ASP A 34 -5.78 -8.12 -5.99
N ARG A 35 -4.64 -8.37 -6.64
CA ARG A 35 -3.40 -7.60 -6.38
C ARG A 35 -3.61 -6.10 -6.55
N ARG A 36 -4.24 -5.67 -7.65
CA ARG A 36 -4.56 -4.25 -7.86
C ARG A 36 -5.48 -3.69 -6.78
N ARG A 37 -6.52 -4.44 -6.40
CA ARG A 37 -7.43 -4.02 -5.33
C ARG A 37 -6.69 -3.84 -4.00
N TRP A 38 -5.78 -4.75 -3.66
CA TRP A 38 -4.96 -4.62 -2.45
C TRP A 38 -4.05 -3.39 -2.50
N CYS A 39 -3.41 -3.09 -3.64
CA CYS A 39 -2.62 -1.86 -3.80
C CYS A 39 -3.46 -0.58 -3.56
N GLU A 40 -4.70 -0.55 -4.05
CA GLU A 40 -5.62 0.57 -3.83
C GLU A 40 -6.04 0.70 -2.35
N GLU A 41 -6.34 -0.41 -1.69
CA GLU A 41 -6.69 -0.41 -0.26
C GLU A 41 -5.53 0.03 0.64
N ILE A 42 -4.33 -0.49 0.39
CA ILE A 42 -3.12 -0.08 1.12
C ILE A 42 -2.91 1.44 0.97
N SER A 43 -3.06 1.95 -0.26
CA SER A 43 -2.92 3.38 -0.54
C SER A 43 -4.00 4.21 0.18
N ARG A 44 -5.24 3.70 0.26
CA ARG A 44 -6.33 4.35 0.99
C ARG A 44 -6.06 4.40 2.49
N ILE A 45 -5.64 3.28 3.08
CA ILE A 45 -5.31 3.18 4.51
C ILE A 45 -4.12 4.09 4.85
N ASN A 46 -3.06 4.08 4.04
CA ASN A 46 -1.90 4.94 4.24
C ASN A 46 -2.26 6.44 4.19
N ARG A 47 -3.14 6.85 3.25
CA ARG A 47 -3.64 8.23 3.19
C ARG A 47 -4.41 8.60 4.45
N LEU A 48 -5.36 7.76 4.87
CA LEU A 48 -6.15 7.99 6.07
C LEU A 48 -5.30 8.10 7.34
N LEU A 49 -4.28 7.23 7.48
CA LEU A 49 -3.36 7.25 8.60
C LEU A 49 -2.49 8.52 8.62
N ASN A 50 -2.00 8.95 7.46
CA ASN A 50 -1.18 10.16 7.34
C ASN A 50 -2.00 11.43 7.60
N ASP A 51 -3.24 11.51 7.09
CA ASP A 51 -4.15 12.65 7.35
C ASP A 51 -4.47 12.77 8.85
N ASN A 52 -4.65 11.63 9.53
CA ASN A 52 -4.93 11.61 10.96
C ASN A 52 -3.68 11.99 11.80
N LYS A 53 -2.48 11.57 11.37
CA LYS A 53 -1.22 11.98 12.02
C LYS A 53 -0.89 13.47 11.83
N GLY A 54 -1.29 14.08 10.70
CA GLY A 54 -1.09 15.51 10.44
C GLY A 54 -1.87 16.44 11.38
N SER A 55 -2.96 15.95 11.99
CA SER A 55 -3.83 16.75 12.86
C SER A 55 -3.40 16.77 14.33
N SER A 56 -2.44 15.92 14.73
CA SER A 56 -1.97 15.84 16.11
C SER A 56 -0.72 16.69 16.39
N SER A 57 -0.03 17.20 15.37
CA SER A 57 1.25 17.91 15.54
C SER A 57 1.13 19.44 15.73
N MET A 58 -0.09 19.99 15.84
CA MET A 58 -0.32 21.45 15.99
C MET A 58 -1.02 21.83 17.31
N ARG A 59 -0.99 20.95 18.33
CA ARG A 59 -1.58 21.24 19.65
C ARG A 59 -0.58 21.55 20.77
N ASP A 60 0.72 21.40 20.52
CA ASP A 60 1.75 21.54 21.58
C ASP A 60 2.55 22.86 21.57
N LEU A 61 2.18 23.86 20.76
CA LEU A 61 2.90 25.14 20.71
C LEU A 61 2.16 26.32 21.38
N SER A 62 1.15 26.07 22.21
CA SER A 62 0.39 27.14 22.88
C SER A 62 0.55 27.21 24.41
N THR A 63 1.64 26.69 25.00
CA THR A 63 1.85 26.77 26.46
C THR A 63 3.29 27.11 26.87
N MET A 64 3.94 28.04 26.19
CA MET A 64 5.13 28.74 26.73
C MET A 64 5.01 30.24 26.53
#